data_AF-A0A116LEP1-F1
#
_entry.id   AF-A0A116LEP1-F1
#
_cell.length_a   1.000
_cell.length_b   1.000
_cell.length_c   1.000
_cell.angle_alpha   90.00
_cell.angle_beta   90.00
_cell.angle_gamma   90.00
#
_symmetry.space_group_name_H-M   'P 1'
#
loop_
_entity.id
_entity.type
_entity.pdbx_description
1 polymer ?
#
loop_
_entity_poly.entity_id
_entity_poly.type
_entity_poly.pdbx_seq_one_letter_code
_entity_poly.pdbx_strand_id
1 'polypeptide(L)'
;MKVSMKYKIDGRKFVLKDEDQGIKQYSSLAKLSFNNTDESSFIVSAEEIKVLPTKNGEINASILQKIAENYKLLLKFIELFEWDGTLKIYSDQESKLNAFIWIVKNWTDEWSTSPFSYSFYSSKEIGWNHKPEGSLRVADHWNFNTREEREHGILNGQHCPTAEPVDGWAVCKFENGLYRLIEKF
;
A
#
# COMPACT_ATOMS: atom_id res chain seq x y z
N MET A 1 16.37 24.48 -20.91
CA MET A 1 16.91 25.22 -19.74
C MET A 1 16.25 24.60 -18.52
N LYS A 2 16.99 23.86 -17.69
CA LYS A 2 16.42 23.20 -16.50
C LYS A 2 16.19 24.24 -15.40
N VAL A 3 14.94 24.48 -15.01
CA VAL A 3 14.57 25.51 -14.03
C VAL A 3 14.53 24.84 -12.66
N SER A 4 15.62 24.94 -11.91
CA SER A 4 15.61 24.52 -10.50
C SER A 4 14.94 25.59 -9.64
N MET A 5 13.83 25.24 -8.97
CA MET A 5 13.27 26.08 -7.91
C MET A 5 13.96 25.75 -6.58
N LYS A 6 14.45 26.78 -5.90
CA LYS A 6 15.09 26.68 -4.59
C LYS A 6 14.05 26.92 -3.51
N TYR A 7 13.69 25.88 -2.77
CA TYR A 7 12.88 26.04 -1.57
C TYR A 7 13.78 26.13 -0.34
N LYS A 8 13.34 26.88 0.66
CA LYS A 8 13.85 26.81 2.02
C LYS A 8 12.81 26.11 2.89
N ILE A 9 13.17 24.96 3.44
CA ILE A 9 12.47 24.34 4.56
C ILE A 9 13.48 24.35 5.71
N ASP A 10 13.10 24.94 6.85
CA ASP A 10 13.92 25.05 8.06
C ASP A 10 15.37 25.53 7.80
N GLY A 11 15.51 26.54 6.94
CA GLY A 11 16.80 27.17 6.63
C GLY A 11 17.71 26.39 5.68
N ARG A 12 17.37 25.15 5.31
CA ARG A 12 18.12 24.32 4.34
C ARG A 12 17.59 24.52 2.92
N LYS A 13 18.51 24.62 1.95
CA LYS A 13 18.16 24.79 0.53
C LYS A 13 17.92 23.42 -0.10
N PHE A 14 16.73 23.22 -0.64
CA PHE A 14 16.41 22.06 -1.48
C PHE A 14 16.48 22.48 -2.94
N VAL A 15 17.07 21.62 -3.77
CA VAL A 15 17.09 21.77 -5.23
C VAL A 15 16.10 20.75 -5.78
N LEU A 16 14.91 21.23 -6.13
CA LEU A 16 13.96 20.43 -6.90
C LEU A 16 14.44 20.36 -8.35
N LYS A 17 14.50 19.14 -8.90
CA LYS A 17 14.73 18.91 -10.34
C LYS A 17 13.43 19.26 -11.09
N ASP A 18 13.47 19.48 -12.41
CA ASP A 18 12.27 19.89 -13.17
C ASP A 18 11.10 18.89 -13.07
N GLU A 19 11.42 17.61 -12.92
CA GLU A 19 10.48 16.52 -12.63
C GLU A 19 9.70 16.72 -11.31
N ASP A 20 10.27 17.45 -10.34
CA ASP A 20 9.62 17.79 -9.07
C ASP A 20 8.77 19.08 -9.14
N GLN A 21 8.86 19.88 -10.23
CA GLN A 21 7.90 20.97 -10.46
C GLN A 21 6.48 20.46 -10.69
N GLY A 22 6.36 19.20 -11.15
CA GLY A 22 5.09 18.50 -11.27
C GLY A 22 4.33 18.44 -9.95
N ILE A 23 4.99 18.41 -8.79
CA ILE A 23 4.36 18.29 -7.46
C ILE A 23 3.33 19.41 -7.21
N LYS A 24 3.65 20.66 -7.57
CA LYS A 24 2.71 21.79 -7.47
C LYS A 24 1.59 21.74 -8.52
N GLN A 25 1.83 21.06 -9.63
CA GLN A 25 0.84 20.83 -10.67
C GLN A 25 -0.11 19.68 -10.32
N TYR A 26 0.35 18.68 -9.55
CA TYR A 26 -0.37 17.45 -9.26
C TYR A 26 -1.32 17.55 -8.04
N SER A 27 -1.07 18.42 -7.05
CA SER A 27 -2.05 18.64 -5.98
C SER A 27 -1.79 19.90 -5.15
N SER A 28 -2.81 20.73 -4.96
CA SER A 28 -2.78 21.83 -3.97
C SER A 28 -2.67 21.36 -2.52
N LEU A 29 -2.88 20.06 -2.26
CA LEU A 29 -2.82 19.44 -0.93
C LEU A 29 -1.43 18.89 -0.60
N ALA A 30 -0.52 18.80 -1.58
CA ALA A 30 0.82 18.27 -1.34
C ALA A 30 1.70 19.29 -0.62
N LYS A 31 2.20 18.94 0.57
CA LYS A 31 3.11 19.77 1.37
C LYS A 31 4.44 19.06 1.59
N LEU A 32 5.50 19.70 1.11
CA LEU A 32 6.86 19.20 1.30
C LEU A 32 7.27 19.31 2.78
N SER A 33 7.84 18.24 3.33
CA SER A 33 8.35 18.19 4.69
C SER A 33 9.76 17.59 4.72
N PHE A 34 10.51 17.90 5.77
CA PHE A 34 11.86 17.37 5.94
C PHE A 34 11.85 15.87 6.25
N ASN A 35 12.82 15.16 5.71
CA ASN A 35 13.09 13.76 5.99
C ASN A 35 14.60 13.50 5.91
N ASN A 36 15.10 12.54 6.69
CA ASN A 36 16.52 12.21 6.78
C ASN A 36 16.80 10.74 6.47
N THR A 37 15.99 10.14 5.60
CA THR A 37 16.12 8.75 5.16
C THR A 37 16.61 8.67 3.71
N ASP A 38 17.18 7.54 3.32
CA ASP A 38 17.55 7.26 1.93
C ASP A 38 16.35 6.92 1.04
N GLU A 39 15.19 6.75 1.64
CA GLU A 39 13.94 6.42 0.97
C GLU A 39 12.94 7.57 1.09
N SER A 40 12.24 7.89 0.00
CA SER A 40 11.17 8.88 0.03
C SER A 40 9.85 8.23 0.47
N SER A 41 8.99 9.01 1.14
CA SER A 41 7.69 8.52 1.59
C SER A 41 6.62 9.60 1.54
N PHE A 42 5.38 9.17 1.67
CA PHE A 42 4.19 10.00 1.60
C PHE A 42 3.32 9.68 2.80
N ILE A 43 2.78 10.70 3.46
CA ILE A 43 1.77 10.53 4.51
C ILE A 43 0.50 11.20 4.01
N VAL A 44 -0.56 10.41 3.87
CA VAL A 44 -1.89 10.86 3.46
C VAL A 44 -2.74 11.02 4.71
N SER A 45 -3.40 12.17 4.86
CA SER A 45 -4.40 12.42 5.90
C SER A 45 -5.56 13.24 5.32
N ALA A 46 -6.60 13.48 6.10
CA ALA A 46 -7.74 14.30 5.69
C ALA A 46 -7.37 15.76 5.38
N GLU A 47 -6.26 16.27 5.92
CA GLU A 47 -5.83 17.65 5.72
C GLU A 47 -4.85 17.84 4.56
N GLU A 48 -3.97 16.86 4.31
CA GLU A 48 -2.87 17.01 3.35
C GLU A 48 -2.28 15.70 2.84
N ILE A 49 -1.44 15.83 1.81
CA ILE A 49 -0.46 14.82 1.42
C ILE A 49 0.91 15.36 1.82
N LYS A 50 1.48 14.85 2.90
CA LYS A 50 2.85 15.22 3.30
C LYS A 50 3.85 14.45 2.44
N VAL A 51 4.69 15.17 1.71
CA VAL A 51 5.73 14.62 0.84
C VAL A 51 7.07 14.68 1.57
N LEU A 52 7.68 13.51 1.78
CA LEU A 52 8.94 13.34 2.50
C LEU A 52 10.01 12.82 1.52
N PRO A 53 10.83 13.69 0.93
CA PRO A 53 11.88 13.28 -0.02
C PRO A 53 12.95 12.40 0.63
N THR A 54 13.86 11.85 -0.17
CA THR A 54 15.10 11.30 0.36
C THR A 54 15.97 12.40 0.98
N LYS A 55 17.02 12.04 1.72
CA LYS A 55 17.99 12.99 2.29
C LYS A 55 18.69 13.86 1.22
N ASN A 56 18.71 13.41 -0.03
CA ASN A 56 19.25 14.13 -1.19
C ASN A 56 18.19 15.00 -1.90
N GLY A 57 16.94 14.98 -1.45
CA GLY A 57 15.83 15.75 -2.02
C GLY A 57 15.09 15.04 -3.16
N GLU A 58 15.24 13.72 -3.32
CA GLU A 58 14.61 12.98 -4.41
C GLU A 58 13.22 12.45 -4.01
N ILE A 59 12.28 12.41 -4.97
CA ILE A 59 10.88 12.05 -4.76
C ILE A 59 10.43 11.11 -5.89
N ASN A 60 9.63 10.09 -5.57
CA ASN A 60 8.95 9.30 -6.59
C ASN A 60 7.68 10.02 -7.08
N ALA A 61 7.79 10.74 -8.21
CA ALA A 61 6.70 11.51 -8.79
C ALA A 61 5.49 10.64 -9.22
N SER A 62 5.72 9.41 -9.68
CA SER A 62 4.66 8.48 -10.10
C SER A 62 3.75 8.12 -8.92
N ILE A 63 4.34 7.78 -7.78
CA ILE A 63 3.59 7.47 -6.55
C ILE A 63 2.79 8.68 -6.09
N LEU A 64 3.40 9.88 -6.07
CA LEU A 64 2.70 11.09 -5.68
C LEU A 64 1.50 11.37 -6.58
N GLN A 65 1.68 11.28 -7.91
CA GLN A 65 0.59 11.48 -8.86
C GLN A 65 -0.56 10.50 -8.59
N LYS A 66 -0.24 9.21 -8.42
CA LYS A 66 -1.24 8.18 -8.13
C LYS A 66 -1.96 8.41 -6.80
N ILE A 67 -1.25 8.87 -5.76
CA ILE A 67 -1.84 9.29 -4.48
C ILE A 67 -2.81 10.45 -4.70
N ALA A 68 -2.40 11.49 -5.45
CA ALA A 68 -3.23 12.66 -5.71
C ALA A 68 -4.50 12.30 -6.49
N GLU A 69 -4.38 11.50 -7.54
CA GLU A 69 -5.51 11.03 -8.36
C GLU A 69 -6.50 10.17 -7.59
N ASN A 70 -6.02 9.41 -6.58
CA ASN A 70 -6.84 8.49 -5.79
C ASN A 70 -7.09 8.98 -4.36
N TYR A 71 -6.81 10.25 -4.07
CA TYR A 71 -6.81 10.80 -2.69
C TYR A 71 -8.09 10.48 -1.93
N LYS A 72 -9.27 10.66 -2.54
CA LYS A 72 -10.56 10.35 -1.91
C LYS A 72 -10.72 8.87 -1.55
N LEU A 73 -10.21 7.96 -2.38
CA LEU A 73 -10.26 6.52 -2.09
C LEU A 73 -9.30 6.19 -0.95
N LEU A 74 -8.14 6.84 -0.89
CA LEU A 74 -7.18 6.66 0.21
C LEU A 74 -7.72 7.22 1.53
N LEU A 75 -8.47 8.33 1.51
CA LEU A 75 -9.18 8.80 2.72
C LEU A 75 -10.21 7.77 3.21
N LYS A 76 -10.96 7.14 2.30
CA LYS A 76 -11.88 6.06 2.67
C LYS A 76 -11.12 4.82 3.18
N PHE A 77 -9.95 4.51 2.63
CA PHE A 77 -9.10 3.45 3.17
C PHE A 77 -8.70 3.75 4.62
N ILE A 78 -8.24 4.98 4.89
CA ILE A 78 -7.86 5.46 6.21
C ILE A 78 -9.02 5.32 7.19
N GLU A 79 -10.21 5.82 6.81
CA GLU A 79 -11.41 5.73 7.64
C GLU A 79 -11.79 4.29 8.01
N LEU A 80 -11.58 3.35 7.10
CA LEU A 80 -11.92 1.94 7.30
C LEU A 80 -10.87 1.18 8.13
N PHE A 81 -9.58 1.52 8.00
CA PHE A 81 -8.50 0.62 8.42
C PHE A 81 -7.39 1.27 9.26
N GLU A 82 -7.27 2.60 9.26
CA GLU A 82 -6.17 3.31 9.95
C GLU A 82 -6.70 4.09 11.16
N TRP A 83 -6.45 3.55 12.35
CA TRP A 83 -6.92 4.12 13.62
C TRP A 83 -6.31 5.49 13.95
N ASP A 84 -5.12 5.80 13.42
CA ASP A 84 -4.45 7.09 13.65
C ASP A 84 -4.83 8.17 12.61
N GLY A 85 -5.69 7.84 11.65
CA GLY A 85 -6.16 8.76 10.63
C GLY A 85 -5.13 9.08 9.54
N THR A 86 -4.05 8.31 9.44
CA THR A 86 -2.99 8.54 8.46
C THR A 86 -2.60 7.26 7.72
N LEU A 87 -2.18 7.43 6.46
CA LEU A 87 -1.64 6.34 5.65
C LEU A 87 -0.23 6.67 5.17
N LYS A 88 0.75 5.86 5.57
CA LYS A 88 2.13 5.99 5.10
C LYS A 88 2.40 5.05 3.92
N ILE A 89 2.88 5.63 2.82
CA ILE A 89 3.29 4.91 1.60
C ILE A 89 4.76 5.25 1.31
N TYR A 90 5.59 4.22 1.11
CA TYR A 90 6.99 4.41 0.68
C TYR A 90 7.11 4.44 -0.83
N SER A 91 8.22 4.98 -1.35
CA SER A 91 8.41 5.16 -2.80
C SER A 91 8.50 3.88 -3.62
N ASP A 92 8.76 2.73 -3.00
CA ASP A 92 8.80 1.42 -3.65
C ASP A 92 7.47 0.65 -3.52
N GLN A 93 6.47 1.21 -2.83
CA GLN A 93 5.20 0.55 -2.49
C GLN A 93 4.07 0.82 -3.49
N GLU A 94 4.37 0.89 -4.79
CA GLU A 94 3.33 1.09 -5.82
C GLU A 94 2.28 -0.03 -5.81
N SER A 95 2.75 -1.28 -5.70
CA SER A 95 1.90 -2.49 -5.65
C SER A 95 0.94 -2.46 -4.46
N LYS A 96 1.41 -2.04 -3.27
CA LYS A 96 0.58 -1.83 -2.08
C LYS A 96 -0.47 -0.73 -2.30
N LEU A 97 -0.06 0.39 -2.89
CA LEU A 97 -0.96 1.50 -3.19
C LEU A 97 -2.08 1.07 -4.16
N ASN A 98 -1.73 0.33 -5.21
CA ASN A 98 -2.69 -0.24 -6.15
C ASN A 98 -3.68 -1.18 -5.47
N ALA A 99 -3.18 -2.07 -4.60
CA ALA A 99 -4.04 -2.97 -3.84
C ALA A 99 -5.02 -2.22 -2.94
N PHE A 100 -4.58 -1.19 -2.22
CA PHE A 100 -5.44 -0.38 -1.35
C PHE A 100 -6.55 0.35 -2.12
N ILE A 101 -6.20 0.91 -3.29
CA ILE A 101 -7.18 1.52 -4.19
C ILE A 101 -8.20 0.48 -4.66
N TRP A 102 -7.73 -0.72 -5.05
CA TRP A 102 -8.60 -1.81 -5.50
C TRP A 102 -9.53 -2.29 -4.38
N ILE A 103 -9.03 -2.44 -3.14
CA ILE A 103 -9.81 -2.83 -1.97
C ILE A 103 -10.96 -1.86 -1.75
N VAL A 104 -10.69 -0.55 -1.68
CA VAL A 104 -11.74 0.45 -1.41
C VAL A 104 -12.80 0.49 -2.51
N LYS A 105 -12.41 0.27 -3.76
CA LYS A 105 -13.34 0.21 -4.91
C LYS A 105 -14.30 -0.99 -4.82
N ASN A 106 -13.85 -2.09 -4.24
CA ASN A 106 -14.60 -3.35 -4.15
C ASN A 106 -15.17 -3.65 -2.76
N TRP A 107 -14.83 -2.84 -1.75
CA TRP A 107 -15.22 -3.06 -0.36
C TRP A 107 -16.73 -3.01 -0.18
N THR A 108 -17.29 -4.04 0.44
CA THR A 108 -18.71 -4.12 0.83
C THR A 108 -18.84 -4.54 2.29
N ASP A 109 -20.06 -4.46 2.83
CA ASP A 109 -20.34 -4.87 4.21
C ASP A 109 -20.11 -6.36 4.48
N GLU A 110 -19.95 -7.19 3.44
CA GLU A 110 -19.62 -8.61 3.57
C GLU A 110 -18.12 -8.86 3.73
N TRP A 111 -17.29 -7.84 3.57
CA TRP A 111 -15.84 -7.98 3.68
C TRP A 111 -15.38 -7.97 5.13
N SER A 112 -14.23 -8.59 5.36
CA SER A 112 -13.53 -8.57 6.64
C SER A 112 -12.03 -8.36 6.46
N THR A 113 -11.35 -8.02 7.54
CA THR A 113 -9.89 -7.85 7.57
C THR A 113 -9.27 -8.71 8.66
N SER A 114 -8.03 -9.14 8.45
CA SER A 114 -7.24 -9.83 9.47
C SER A 114 -6.84 -8.86 10.59
N PRO A 115 -6.92 -9.25 11.88
CA PRO A 115 -6.41 -8.44 12.97
C PRO A 115 -4.88 -8.44 13.07
N PHE A 116 -4.20 -9.27 12.28
CA PHE A 116 -2.75 -9.49 12.38
C PHE A 116 -1.93 -8.85 11.25
N SER A 117 -2.57 -8.53 10.13
CA SER A 117 -1.90 -8.01 8.92
C SER A 117 -2.92 -7.38 7.98
N TYR A 118 -2.45 -6.63 6.99
CA TYR A 118 -3.30 -6.20 5.88
C TYR A 118 -3.63 -7.39 4.96
N SER A 119 -4.55 -8.23 5.42
CA SER A 119 -5.22 -9.24 4.61
C SER A 119 -6.70 -8.94 4.61
N PHE A 120 -7.27 -8.75 3.43
CA PHE A 120 -8.67 -8.41 3.25
C PHE A 120 -9.38 -9.57 2.59
N TYR A 121 -10.60 -9.86 3.02
CA TYR A 121 -11.38 -10.99 2.53
C TYR A 121 -12.76 -10.52 2.12
N SER A 122 -13.29 -11.03 1.00
CA SER A 122 -14.66 -10.72 0.56
C SER A 122 -15.73 -11.53 1.30
N SER A 123 -15.47 -11.91 2.54
CA SER A 123 -16.41 -12.65 3.40
C SER A 123 -16.10 -12.37 4.87
N LYS A 124 -17.13 -12.43 5.73
CA LYS A 124 -17.03 -12.45 7.20
C LYS A 124 -16.75 -13.83 7.77
N GLU A 125 -17.02 -14.89 7.01
CA GLU A 125 -16.89 -16.28 7.46
C GLU A 125 -15.46 -16.80 7.23
N ILE A 126 -14.46 -16.04 7.72
CA ILE A 126 -13.05 -16.36 7.55
C ILE A 126 -12.51 -16.96 8.84
N GLY A 127 -12.09 -18.22 8.77
CA GLY A 127 -11.43 -18.92 9.86
C GLY A 127 -10.01 -19.33 9.48
N TRP A 128 -9.20 -19.72 10.46
CA TRP A 128 -7.86 -20.24 10.19
C TRP A 128 -7.88 -21.41 9.20
N ASN A 129 -8.81 -22.36 9.43
CA ASN A 129 -8.99 -23.58 8.64
C ASN A 129 -10.18 -23.53 7.67
N HIS A 130 -10.81 -22.38 7.50
CA HIS A 130 -12.00 -22.23 6.67
C HIS A 130 -11.94 -20.97 5.83
N LYS A 131 -12.20 -21.11 4.53
CA LYS A 131 -12.40 -20.02 3.57
C LYS A 131 -13.61 -20.40 2.72
N PRO A 132 -14.62 -19.54 2.57
CA PRO A 132 -15.76 -19.84 1.74
C PRO A 132 -15.36 -20.01 0.28
N GLU A 133 -15.95 -20.99 -0.40
CA GLU A 133 -15.73 -21.21 -1.83
C GLU A 133 -16.12 -19.95 -2.61
N GLY A 134 -15.25 -19.53 -3.52
CA GLY A 134 -15.41 -18.34 -4.33
C GLY A 134 -15.09 -17.01 -3.65
N SER A 135 -14.73 -17.01 -2.36
CA SER A 135 -14.30 -15.80 -1.66
C SER A 135 -12.97 -15.27 -2.19
N LEU A 136 -12.79 -13.96 -2.15
CA LEU A 136 -11.54 -13.28 -2.53
C LEU A 136 -10.69 -13.03 -1.29
N ARG A 137 -9.37 -13.06 -1.46
CA ARG A 137 -8.38 -12.54 -0.52
C ARG A 137 -7.48 -11.54 -1.24
N VAL A 138 -7.22 -10.39 -0.63
CA VAL A 138 -6.19 -9.44 -1.04
C VAL A 138 -5.10 -9.38 0.03
N ALA A 139 -3.86 -9.72 -0.34
CA ALA A 139 -2.72 -9.76 0.58
C ALA A 139 -1.39 -9.72 -0.19
N ASP A 140 -0.30 -9.46 0.54
CA ASP A 140 1.09 -9.52 0.04
C ASP A 140 1.86 -10.77 0.44
N HIS A 141 1.26 -11.65 1.23
CA HIS A 141 1.89 -12.86 1.75
C HIS A 141 1.01 -14.09 1.47
N TRP A 142 1.62 -15.02 0.75
CA TRP A 142 1.03 -16.26 0.24
C TRP A 142 1.96 -17.43 0.57
N ASN A 143 1.40 -18.64 0.65
CA ASN A 143 2.16 -19.88 0.86
C ASN A 143 3.17 -19.80 2.02
N PHE A 144 2.77 -19.21 3.15
CA PHE A 144 3.69 -18.97 4.27
C PHE A 144 3.55 -20.05 5.35
N ASN A 145 4.61 -20.19 6.15
CA ASN A 145 4.58 -20.92 7.42
C ASN A 145 4.46 -19.96 8.60
N THR A 146 3.72 -20.39 9.63
CA THR A 146 3.72 -19.68 10.92
C THR A 146 5.11 -19.68 11.55
N ARG A 147 5.29 -18.81 12.55
CA ARG A 147 6.52 -18.81 13.34
C ARG A 147 6.78 -20.17 14.00
N GLU A 148 5.76 -20.76 14.60
CA GLU A 148 5.84 -22.06 15.27
C GLU A 148 6.21 -23.19 14.30
N GLU A 149 5.61 -23.20 13.10
CA GLU A 149 5.93 -24.16 12.05
C GLU A 149 7.40 -24.06 11.63
N ARG A 150 7.91 -22.84 11.47
CA ARG A 150 9.34 -22.61 11.16
C ARG A 150 10.24 -23.07 12.30
N GLU A 151 9.88 -22.79 13.55
CA GLU A 151 10.62 -23.23 14.74
C GLU A 151 10.68 -24.76 14.84
N HIS A 152 9.65 -25.46 14.39
CA HIS A 152 9.61 -26.92 14.29
C HIS A 152 10.18 -27.49 12.97
N GLY A 153 10.78 -26.65 12.12
CA GLY A 153 11.42 -27.09 10.87
C GLY A 153 10.46 -27.44 9.72
N ILE A 154 9.19 -27.01 9.79
CA ILE A 154 8.22 -27.13 8.70
C ILE A 154 8.45 -25.96 7.73
N LEU A 155 8.97 -26.27 6.54
CA LEU A 155 9.38 -25.27 5.53
C LEU A 155 8.49 -25.26 4.28
N ASN A 156 7.55 -26.20 4.18
CA ASN A 156 6.58 -26.23 3.08
C ASN A 156 5.35 -25.43 3.52
N GLY A 157 5.12 -24.27 2.91
CA GLY A 157 4.07 -23.32 3.27
C GLY A 157 2.67 -23.94 3.26
N GLN A 158 1.97 -23.88 4.38
CA GLN A 158 0.61 -24.42 4.53
C GLN A 158 -0.47 -23.35 4.61
N HIS A 159 -0.10 -22.08 4.87
CA HIS A 159 -1.08 -21.01 5.00
C HIS A 159 -1.36 -20.30 3.68
N CYS A 160 -2.65 -20.24 3.38
CA CYS A 160 -3.21 -19.65 2.16
C CYS A 160 -2.52 -20.20 0.91
N PRO A 161 -2.59 -21.52 0.70
CA PRO A 161 -1.93 -22.15 -0.43
C PRO A 161 -2.53 -21.64 -1.73
N THR A 162 -1.68 -21.35 -2.70
CA THR A 162 -2.09 -20.90 -4.04
C THR A 162 -1.87 -22.02 -5.06
N ALA A 163 -2.70 -22.06 -6.11
CA ALA A 163 -2.58 -23.04 -7.19
C ALA A 163 -1.34 -22.80 -8.06
N GLU A 164 -0.92 -21.54 -8.18
CA GLU A 164 0.34 -21.11 -8.79
C GLU A 164 1.14 -20.26 -7.81
N PRO A 165 2.48 -20.19 -7.90
CA PRO A 165 3.27 -19.31 -7.03
C PRO A 165 2.82 -17.84 -7.17
N VAL A 166 2.39 -17.25 -6.04
CA VAL A 166 2.04 -15.83 -5.94
C VAL A 166 2.99 -15.16 -4.97
N ASP A 167 3.50 -14.01 -5.37
CA ASP A 167 4.40 -13.17 -4.58
C ASP A 167 3.97 -11.70 -4.69
N GLY A 168 4.11 -10.95 -3.60
CA GLY A 168 3.68 -9.56 -3.48
C GLY A 168 2.16 -9.39 -3.40
N TRP A 169 1.71 -8.14 -3.48
CA TRP A 169 0.29 -7.80 -3.40
C TRP A 169 -0.47 -8.39 -4.59
N ALA A 170 -1.52 -9.14 -4.28
CA ALA A 170 -2.40 -9.73 -5.27
C ALA A 170 -3.81 -9.88 -4.70
N VAL A 171 -4.77 -10.05 -5.59
CA VAL A 171 -6.09 -10.60 -5.28
C VAL A 171 -6.19 -12.01 -5.84
N CYS A 172 -6.58 -12.95 -4.99
CA CYS A 172 -6.81 -14.34 -5.35
C CYS A 172 -8.20 -14.79 -4.92
N LYS A 173 -8.79 -15.73 -5.66
CA LYS A 173 -10.08 -16.35 -5.36
C LYS A 173 -9.87 -17.75 -4.79
N PHE A 174 -10.56 -18.09 -3.71
CA PHE A 174 -10.50 -19.41 -3.11
C PHE A 174 -11.37 -20.39 -3.89
N GLU A 175 -10.76 -21.43 -4.47
CA GLU A 175 -11.43 -22.46 -5.25
C GLU A 175 -10.84 -23.85 -4.96
N ASN A 176 -11.68 -24.79 -4.56
CA ASN A 176 -11.29 -26.19 -4.30
C ASN A 176 -10.09 -26.33 -3.34
N GLY A 177 -10.08 -25.54 -2.26
CA GLY A 177 -9.03 -25.61 -1.23
C GLY A 177 -7.77 -24.78 -1.52
N LEU A 178 -7.69 -24.11 -2.67
CA LEU A 178 -6.53 -23.31 -3.10
C LEU A 178 -6.95 -21.91 -3.53
N TYR A 179 -6.07 -20.93 -3.33
CA TYR A 179 -6.22 -19.61 -3.92
C TYR A 179 -5.72 -19.60 -5.37
N ARG A 180 -6.53 -19.07 -6.28
CA ARG A 180 -6.15 -18.83 -7.69
C ARG A 180 -6.03 -17.33 -7.94
N LEU A 181 -4.94 -16.92 -8.57
CA LEU A 181 -4.63 -15.54 -8.90
C LEU A 181 -5.71 -14.96 -9.81
N ILE A 182 -6.24 -13.81 -9.41
CA ILE A 182 -7.13 -12.99 -10.24
C ILE A 182 -6.34 -11.82 -10.83
N GLU A 183 -5.58 -11.12 -10.00
CA GLU A 183 -4.80 -9.95 -10.40
C GLU A 183 -3.60 -9.76 -9.46
N LYS A 184 -2.46 -9.39 -10.02
CA LYS A 184 -1.25 -9.00 -9.28
C LYS A 184 -1.01 -7.50 -9.48
N PHE A 185 -0.59 -6.81 -8.41
CA PHE A 185 -0.47 -5.35 -8.36
C PHE A 185 0.97 -4.83 -8.47
#